data_AF-A0A8T7D0X4-F1
#
_entry.id   AF-A0A8T7D0X4-F1
#
_cell.length_a   1.000
_cell.length_b   1.000
_cell.length_c   1.000
_cell.angle_alpha   90.00
_cell.angle_beta   90.00
_cell.angle_gamma   90.00
#
_symmetry.space_group_name_H-M   'P 1'
#
loop_
_entity.id
_entity.type
_entity.pdbx_description
1 polymer ?
#
loop_
_entity_poly.entity_id
_entity_poly.type
_entity_poly.pdbx_seq_one_letter_code
_entity_poly.pdbx_strand_id
1 'polypeptide(L)'
;MPAKHIFLLLITQLLCVANAVADEYILQRQQMIAEIEDDVEITSKYLKKQSFDASVMQAMQEVPRHEFVPPGRRTEAYENRPLPIGHGQTISQPYIVALMTDLLAPEPGQSVLEIGTGSGYQAAVLSKLVARVYSIEIIEPLGEVTSGLFKKLGYNNIETRIADGYDGWPQHAPFDSIVVTAAISHIPPPLVKQLKKGGRMVIPVGTQFQTQYLTLVQKDMQGKVTSRQILPVYFVPFTGGH
;
A
#
# COMPACT_ATOMS: atom_id res chain seq x y z
N MET A 1 63.84 -2.24 48.85
CA MET A 1 63.42 -3.01 47.66
C MET A 1 62.77 -4.29 48.18
N PRO A 2 61.47 -4.56 47.93
CA PRO A 2 60.87 -4.73 46.60
C PRO A 2 59.49 -4.06 46.40
N ALA A 3 58.97 -4.27 45.19
CA ALA A 3 57.89 -3.60 44.47
C ALA A 3 56.49 -3.56 45.12
N LYS A 4 55.83 -2.39 44.99
CA LYS A 4 54.37 -2.26 45.00
C LYS A 4 53.87 -2.47 43.57
N HIS A 5 53.11 -3.52 43.31
CA HIS A 5 52.37 -3.68 42.05
C HIS A 5 50.92 -3.26 42.26
N ILE A 6 50.63 -2.03 41.81
CA ILE A 6 49.28 -1.52 41.62
C ILE A 6 48.76 -2.12 40.31
N PHE A 7 47.78 -3.01 40.41
CA PHE A 7 47.09 -3.56 39.24
C PHE A 7 46.03 -2.55 38.79
N LEU A 8 46.35 -1.80 37.74
CA LEU A 8 45.43 -0.87 37.07
C LEU A 8 44.44 -1.70 36.23
N LEU A 9 43.21 -1.85 36.70
CA LEU A 9 42.09 -2.37 35.90
C LEU A 9 41.75 -1.33 34.82
N LEU A 10 42.23 -1.56 33.60
CA LEU A 10 41.72 -0.87 32.41
C LEU A 10 40.32 -1.42 32.09
N ILE A 11 39.30 -0.61 32.38
CA ILE A 11 37.94 -0.82 31.87
C ILE A 11 37.96 -0.38 30.40
N THR A 12 38.05 -1.34 29.48
CA THR A 12 37.77 -1.10 28.05
C THR A 12 36.27 -0.94 27.87
N GLN A 13 35.79 0.30 27.82
CA GLN A 13 34.46 0.60 27.27
C GLN A 13 34.48 0.35 25.77
N LEU A 14 33.95 -0.81 25.37
CA LEU A 14 33.65 -1.11 23.99
C LEU A 14 32.43 -0.26 23.58
N LEU A 15 32.66 0.88 22.94
CA LEU A 15 31.60 1.64 22.27
C LEU A 15 31.09 0.80 21.09
N CYS A 16 29.95 0.14 21.26
CA CYS A 16 29.14 -0.33 20.14
C CYS A 16 28.54 0.91 19.45
N VAL A 17 29.28 1.50 18.50
CA VAL A 17 28.69 2.41 17.53
C VAL A 17 27.90 1.53 16.57
N ALA A 18 26.58 1.48 16.77
CA ALA A 18 25.69 0.95 15.74
C ALA A 18 25.90 1.81 14.49
N ASN A 19 26.39 1.20 13.41
CA ASN A 19 26.37 1.81 12.10
C ASN A 19 24.90 1.97 11.68
N ALA A 20 24.27 3.08 12.08
CA ALA A 20 23.09 3.56 11.39
C ALA A 20 23.55 3.91 9.97
N VAL A 21 23.29 3.02 9.02
CA VAL A 21 23.39 3.38 7.61
C VAL A 21 22.47 4.57 7.42
N ALA A 22 23.01 5.71 7.00
CA ALA A 22 22.21 6.89 6.73
C ALA A 22 21.14 6.51 5.69
N ASP A 23 19.87 6.77 5.99
CA ASP A 23 18.78 6.59 5.05
C ASP A 23 18.97 7.60 3.91
N GLU A 24 19.55 7.13 2.80
CA GLU A 24 19.84 7.92 1.61
C GLU A 24 18.58 8.59 1.02
N TYR A 25 17.39 8.09 1.37
CA TYR A 25 16.12 8.54 0.84
C TYR A 25 15.32 9.45 1.79
N ILE A 26 15.87 9.84 2.93
CA ILE A 26 15.11 10.57 3.96
C ILE A 26 14.52 11.89 3.44
N LEU A 27 15.31 12.66 2.67
CA LEU A 27 14.87 13.95 2.13
C LEU A 27 13.80 13.77 1.05
N GLN A 28 14.00 12.82 0.14
CA GLN A 28 13.04 12.51 -0.92
C GLN A 28 11.72 12.00 -0.32
N ARG A 29 11.78 11.25 0.77
CA ARG A 29 10.58 10.77 1.46
C ARG A 29 9.85 11.91 2.17
N GLN A 30 10.56 12.81 2.84
CA GLN A 30 9.96 14.01 3.43
C GLN A 30 9.29 14.88 2.37
N GLN A 31 9.93 15.06 1.22
CA GLN A 31 9.35 15.78 0.09
C GLN A 31 8.09 15.07 -0.44
N MET A 32 8.13 13.75 -0.63
CA MET A 32 6.95 12.97 -1.03
C MET A 32 5.77 13.16 -0.06
N ILE A 33 6.02 13.19 1.24
CA ILE A 33 4.99 13.42 2.26
C ILE A 33 4.40 14.82 2.13
N ALA A 34 5.23 15.85 1.98
CA ALA A 34 4.75 17.22 1.77
C ALA A 34 3.90 17.36 0.49
N GLU A 35 4.32 16.72 -0.61
CA GLU A 35 3.55 16.72 -1.86
C GLU A 35 2.20 16.00 -1.71
N ILE A 36 2.11 14.93 -0.88
CA ILE A 36 0.84 14.28 -0.55
C ILE A 36 -0.08 15.25 0.22
N GLU A 37 0.46 16.02 1.17
CA GLU A 37 -0.30 17.00 1.95
C GLU A 37 -0.84 18.13 1.07
N ASP A 38 -0.02 18.66 0.16
CA ASP A 38 -0.43 19.66 -0.83
C ASP A 38 -1.57 19.14 -1.73
N ASP A 39 -1.46 17.90 -2.23
CA ASP A 39 -2.52 17.28 -3.04
C ASP A 39 -3.81 17.08 -2.24
N VAL A 40 -3.72 16.76 -0.94
CA VAL A 40 -4.90 16.67 -0.06
C VAL A 40 -5.59 18.02 0.07
N GLU A 41 -4.85 19.11 0.21
CA GLU A 41 -5.41 20.46 0.26
C GLU A 41 -6.14 20.79 -1.04
N ILE A 42 -5.48 20.56 -2.19
CA ILE A 42 -6.02 20.81 -3.53
C ILE A 42 -7.31 20.01 -3.75
N THR A 43 -7.36 18.76 -3.27
CA THR A 43 -8.48 17.85 -3.50
C THR A 43 -9.52 17.86 -2.37
N SER A 44 -9.31 18.65 -1.32
CA SER A 44 -10.10 18.66 -0.09
C SER A 44 -11.61 18.73 -0.29
N LYS A 45 -12.08 19.50 -1.28
CA LYS A 45 -13.51 19.61 -1.63
C LYS A 45 -14.10 18.28 -2.11
N TYR A 46 -13.36 17.51 -2.91
CA TYR A 46 -13.77 16.19 -3.41
C TYR A 46 -13.70 15.14 -2.30
N LEU A 47 -12.67 15.24 -1.46
CA LEU A 47 -12.44 14.32 -0.35
C LEU A 47 -13.42 14.53 0.80
N LYS A 48 -13.91 15.76 0.98
CA LYS A 48 -14.60 16.25 2.18
C LYS A 48 -13.73 16.11 3.43
N LYS A 49 -12.43 16.32 3.28
CA LYS A 49 -11.40 16.17 4.31
C LYS A 49 -10.23 17.12 4.00
N GLN A 50 -9.50 17.55 5.02
CA GLN A 50 -8.37 18.49 4.89
C GLN A 50 -7.00 17.85 5.18
N SER A 51 -6.98 16.62 5.69
CA SER A 51 -5.76 15.88 6.00
C SER A 51 -6.05 14.38 5.95
N PHE A 52 -5.06 13.54 5.71
CA PHE A 52 -5.20 12.08 5.93
C PHE A 52 -4.93 11.71 7.39
N ASP A 53 -5.33 10.51 7.77
CA ASP A 53 -5.05 9.96 9.09
C ASP A 53 -3.54 9.89 9.34
N ALA A 54 -3.11 10.25 10.55
CA ALA A 54 -1.69 10.28 10.91
C ALA A 54 -1.03 8.90 10.75
N SER A 55 -1.77 7.81 11.03
CA SER A 55 -1.26 6.46 10.84
C SER A 55 -0.98 6.15 9.37
N VAL A 56 -1.82 6.64 8.45
CA VAL A 56 -1.61 6.49 7.00
C VAL A 56 -0.37 7.25 6.55
N MET A 57 -0.21 8.50 6.98
CA MET A 57 0.98 9.30 6.64
C MET A 57 2.25 8.67 7.21
N GLN A 58 2.21 8.13 8.44
CA GLN A 58 3.31 7.40 9.04
C GLN A 58 3.64 6.12 8.24
N ALA A 59 2.65 5.34 7.80
CA ALA A 59 2.89 4.17 6.97
C ALA A 59 3.55 4.52 5.64
N MET A 60 3.10 5.61 4.98
CA MET A 60 3.73 6.13 3.76
C MET A 60 5.19 6.55 3.99
N GLN A 61 5.49 7.09 5.17
CA GLN A 61 6.83 7.47 5.59
C GLN A 61 7.69 6.27 6.02
N GLU A 62 7.14 5.16 6.50
CA GLU A 62 7.94 4.02 6.97
C GLU A 62 8.26 3.02 5.84
N VAL A 63 7.35 2.82 4.89
CA VAL A 63 7.54 1.82 3.84
C VAL A 63 8.61 2.28 2.84
N PRO A 64 9.68 1.49 2.61
CA PRO A 64 10.77 1.86 1.71
C PRO A 64 10.35 1.72 0.25
N ARG A 65 9.62 2.70 -0.29
CA ARG A 65 9.08 2.68 -1.66
C ARG A 65 10.13 2.32 -2.72
N HIS A 66 11.39 2.71 -2.53
CA HIS A 66 12.51 2.38 -3.42
C HIS A 66 12.83 0.87 -3.52
N GLU A 67 12.42 0.04 -2.57
CA GLU A 67 12.54 -1.42 -2.67
C GLU A 67 11.47 -2.03 -3.58
N PHE A 68 10.38 -1.31 -3.85
CA PHE A 68 9.25 -1.72 -4.69
C PHE A 68 9.31 -1.17 -6.12
N VAL A 69 10.41 -0.50 -6.49
CA VAL A 69 10.64 -0.03 -7.87
C VAL A 69 11.80 -0.77 -8.52
N PRO A 70 11.80 -0.94 -9.86
CA PRO A 70 12.94 -1.53 -10.55
C PRO A 70 14.26 -0.79 -10.23
N PRO A 71 15.41 -1.48 -10.14
CA PRO A 71 16.68 -0.87 -9.72
C PRO A 71 17.05 0.42 -10.47
N GLY A 72 16.84 0.45 -11.80
CA GLY A 72 17.12 1.61 -12.64
C GLY A 72 16.22 2.84 -12.43
N ARG A 73 15.19 2.73 -11.58
CA ARG A 73 14.23 3.81 -11.28
C ARG A 73 14.25 4.24 -9.81
N ARG A 74 15.17 3.72 -9.00
CA ARG A 74 15.22 4.02 -7.55
C ARG A 74 15.42 5.51 -7.24
N THR A 75 16.07 6.26 -8.12
CA THR A 75 16.24 7.71 -7.98
C THR A 75 14.92 8.47 -8.11
N GLU A 76 13.95 7.91 -8.84
CA GLU A 76 12.61 8.49 -9.06
C GLU A 76 11.59 7.99 -8.01
N ALA A 77 11.98 7.07 -7.11
CA ALA A 77 11.05 6.25 -6.33
C ALA A 77 10.04 7.04 -5.48
N TYR A 78 10.42 8.24 -5.05
CA TYR A 78 9.65 9.11 -4.16
C TYR A 78 9.04 10.31 -4.87
N GLU A 79 9.18 10.42 -6.19
CA GLU A 79 8.44 11.42 -6.96
C GLU A 79 6.93 11.11 -6.87
N ASN A 80 6.09 12.14 -6.71
CA ASN A 80 4.65 11.97 -6.60
C ASN A 80 3.97 11.70 -7.96
N ARG A 81 4.36 10.62 -8.63
CA ARG A 81 3.82 10.12 -9.90
C ARG A 81 3.93 8.59 -10.01
N PRO A 82 3.20 7.94 -10.92
CA PRO A 82 3.39 6.51 -11.15
C PRO A 82 4.72 6.21 -11.86
N LEU A 83 5.29 5.02 -11.61
CA LEU A 83 6.49 4.54 -12.30
C LEU A 83 6.24 3.16 -12.96
N PRO A 84 6.82 2.87 -14.13
CA PRO A 84 6.75 1.54 -14.73
C PRO A 84 7.44 0.48 -13.87
N ILE A 85 6.80 -0.69 -13.71
CA ILE A 85 7.34 -1.84 -12.96
C ILE A 85 7.55 -3.09 -13.83
N GLY A 86 7.39 -2.95 -15.15
CA GLY A 86 7.43 -4.07 -16.11
C GLY A 86 6.04 -4.62 -16.42
N HIS A 87 5.96 -5.52 -17.40
CA HIS A 87 4.70 -6.20 -17.81
C HIS A 87 3.52 -5.26 -18.14
N GLY A 88 3.81 -4.03 -18.60
CA GLY A 88 2.77 -3.02 -18.86
C GLY A 88 2.14 -2.41 -17.61
N GLN A 89 2.67 -2.71 -16.41
CA GLN A 89 2.14 -2.26 -15.13
C GLN A 89 2.93 -1.08 -14.56
N THR A 90 2.31 -0.39 -13.59
CA THR A 90 2.92 0.71 -12.85
C THR A 90 2.77 0.52 -11.35
N ILE A 91 3.71 1.07 -10.58
CA ILE A 91 3.49 1.40 -9.17
C ILE A 91 2.72 2.72 -9.13
N SER A 92 1.61 2.75 -8.40
CA SER A 92 0.71 3.92 -8.32
C SER A 92 1.40 5.15 -7.72
N GLN A 93 0.93 6.34 -8.11
CA GLN A 93 1.31 7.62 -7.50
C GLN A 93 1.17 7.57 -5.96
N PRO A 94 2.18 8.06 -5.19
CA PRO A 94 2.12 8.11 -3.73
C PRO A 94 0.84 8.73 -3.15
N TYR A 95 0.41 9.90 -3.67
CA TYR A 95 -0.86 10.52 -3.26
C TYR A 95 -2.07 9.58 -3.43
N ILE A 96 -2.15 8.88 -4.57
CA ILE A 96 -3.26 7.95 -4.82
C ILE A 96 -3.20 6.75 -3.87
N VAL A 97 -2.02 6.22 -3.56
CA VAL A 97 -1.84 5.15 -2.55
C VAL A 97 -2.30 5.63 -1.17
N ALA A 98 -1.88 6.82 -0.74
CA ALA A 98 -2.28 7.41 0.54
C ALA A 98 -3.80 7.64 0.60
N LEU A 99 -4.38 8.20 -0.46
CA LEU A 99 -5.81 8.44 -0.59
C LEU A 99 -6.63 7.15 -0.50
N MET A 100 -6.25 6.14 -1.29
CA MET A 100 -6.95 4.84 -1.28
C MET A 100 -6.89 4.22 0.11
N THR A 101 -5.74 4.30 0.77
CA THR A 101 -5.54 3.78 2.14
C THR A 101 -6.39 4.54 3.16
N ASP A 102 -6.41 5.88 3.12
CA ASP A 102 -7.21 6.71 4.04
C ASP A 102 -8.72 6.47 3.89
N LEU A 103 -9.20 6.30 2.66
CA LEU A 103 -10.61 6.05 2.38
C LEU A 103 -11.11 4.74 2.99
N LEU A 104 -10.24 3.72 3.09
CA LEU A 104 -10.55 2.44 3.74
C LEU A 104 -10.71 2.58 5.26
N ALA A 105 -10.11 3.61 5.88
CA ALA A 105 -10.03 3.78 7.33
C ALA A 105 -9.60 2.48 8.05
N PRO A 106 -8.40 1.96 7.75
CA PRO A 106 -7.92 0.70 8.30
C PRO A 106 -7.71 0.77 9.81
N GLU A 107 -7.93 -0.35 10.49
CA GLU A 107 -7.63 -0.48 11.91
C GLU A 107 -6.72 -1.70 12.19
N PRO A 108 -5.87 -1.67 13.24
CA PRO A 108 -4.86 -2.71 13.49
C PRO A 108 -5.36 -4.15 13.60
N GLY A 109 -6.63 -4.37 13.94
CA GLY A 109 -7.25 -5.70 14.07
C GLY A 109 -7.89 -6.23 12.79
N GLN A 110 -7.91 -5.44 11.72
CA GLN A 110 -8.70 -5.73 10.52
C GLN A 110 -7.93 -6.59 9.50
N SER A 111 -8.69 -7.08 8.52
CA SER A 111 -8.20 -7.80 7.36
C SER A 111 -8.58 -7.07 6.07
N VAL A 112 -7.62 -6.97 5.14
CA VAL A 112 -7.80 -6.29 3.86
C VAL A 112 -7.54 -7.25 2.71
N LEU A 113 -8.38 -7.20 1.67
CA LEU A 113 -8.11 -7.82 0.38
C LEU A 113 -7.65 -6.75 -0.63
N GLU A 114 -6.50 -6.96 -1.25
CA GLU A 114 -6.01 -6.20 -2.39
C GLU A 114 -6.15 -7.03 -3.67
N ILE A 115 -6.69 -6.42 -4.72
CA ILE A 115 -6.68 -6.96 -6.08
C ILE A 115 -5.73 -6.13 -6.94
N GLY A 116 -4.67 -6.77 -7.44
CA GLY A 116 -3.57 -6.16 -8.17
C GLY A 116 -2.36 -5.91 -7.25
N THR A 117 -1.65 -6.98 -6.86
CA THR A 117 -0.43 -6.86 -6.05
C THR A 117 0.61 -5.96 -6.72
N GLY A 118 0.81 -6.12 -8.02
CA GLY A 118 1.79 -5.37 -8.82
C GLY A 118 3.17 -5.38 -8.16
N SER A 119 3.68 -4.18 -7.84
CA SER A 119 4.94 -4.03 -7.11
C SER A 119 4.91 -4.51 -5.66
N GLY A 120 3.74 -4.54 -5.03
CA GLY A 120 3.54 -4.83 -3.61
C GLY A 120 3.54 -3.61 -2.69
N TYR A 121 3.77 -2.40 -3.20
CA TYR A 121 3.86 -1.21 -2.36
C TYR A 121 2.57 -0.88 -1.60
N GLN A 122 1.40 -0.97 -2.24
CA GLN A 122 0.11 -0.71 -1.59
C GLN A 122 -0.18 -1.76 -0.50
N ALA A 123 0.06 -3.05 -0.77
CA ALA A 123 0.02 -4.12 0.23
C ALA A 123 0.94 -3.84 1.44
N ALA A 124 2.18 -3.40 1.18
CA ALA A 124 3.15 -3.07 2.21
C ALA A 124 2.73 -1.86 3.07
N VAL A 125 2.09 -0.86 2.49
CA VAL A 125 1.50 0.27 3.23
C VAL A 125 0.35 -0.21 4.11
N LEU A 126 -0.56 -1.01 3.56
CA LEU A 126 -1.69 -1.56 4.32
C LEU A 126 -1.23 -2.48 5.45
N SER A 127 -0.18 -3.28 5.24
CA SER A 127 0.33 -4.22 6.25
C SER A 127 0.89 -3.54 7.50
N LYS A 128 1.19 -2.24 7.43
CA LYS A 128 1.58 -1.43 8.59
C LYS A 128 0.39 -1.01 9.45
N LEU A 129 -0.83 -1.12 8.93
CA LEU A 129 -2.05 -0.56 9.50
C LEU A 129 -3.05 -1.62 9.95
N VAL A 130 -2.93 -2.86 9.48
CA VAL A 130 -3.92 -3.93 9.70
C VAL A 130 -3.27 -5.24 10.14
N ALA A 131 -4.07 -6.16 10.68
CA ALA A 131 -3.61 -7.46 11.15
C ALA A 131 -3.18 -8.38 10.00
N ARG A 132 -3.87 -8.31 8.86
CA ARG A 132 -3.62 -9.19 7.71
C ARG A 132 -3.97 -8.51 6.38
N VAL A 133 -3.10 -8.65 5.40
CA VAL A 133 -3.35 -8.28 4.01
C VAL A 133 -3.34 -9.55 3.16
N TYR A 134 -4.38 -9.74 2.36
CA TYR A 134 -4.44 -10.74 1.30
C TYR A 134 -4.33 -10.02 -0.02
N SER A 135 -3.44 -10.43 -0.91
CA SER A 135 -3.22 -9.74 -2.17
C SER A 135 -3.22 -10.72 -3.35
N ILE A 136 -3.96 -10.40 -4.40
CA ILE A 136 -4.08 -11.23 -5.60
C ILE A 136 -3.41 -10.54 -6.79
N GLU A 137 -2.58 -11.29 -7.52
CA GLU A 137 -1.93 -10.85 -8.75
C GLU A 137 -2.26 -11.82 -9.89
N ILE A 138 -2.60 -11.30 -11.07
CA ILE A 138 -2.89 -12.12 -12.24
C ILE A 138 -1.63 -12.39 -13.08
N ILE A 139 -0.66 -11.47 -13.08
CA ILE A 139 0.60 -11.59 -13.80
C ILE A 139 1.59 -12.37 -12.95
N GLU A 140 1.70 -13.68 -13.23
CA GLU A 140 2.55 -14.63 -12.49
C GLU A 140 3.98 -14.11 -12.21
N PRO A 141 4.74 -13.58 -13.20
CA PRO A 141 6.08 -13.05 -12.93
C PRO A 141 6.12 -11.92 -11.88
N LEU A 142 5.11 -11.05 -11.83
CA LEU A 142 5.01 -10.00 -10.82
C LEU A 142 4.66 -10.60 -9.46
N GLY A 143 3.71 -11.52 -9.42
CA GLY A 143 3.30 -12.19 -8.19
C GLY A 143 4.44 -12.94 -7.51
N GLU A 144 5.25 -13.67 -8.28
CA GLU A 144 6.42 -14.39 -7.77
C GLU A 144 7.50 -13.45 -7.22
N VAL A 145 7.89 -12.43 -8.00
CA VAL A 145 8.91 -11.46 -7.61
C VAL A 145 8.50 -10.73 -6.33
N THR A 146 7.26 -10.25 -6.29
CA THR A 146 6.74 -9.48 -5.16
C THR A 146 6.56 -10.34 -3.90
N SER A 147 6.13 -11.60 -4.04
CA SER A 147 6.08 -12.55 -2.92
C SER A 147 7.47 -12.82 -2.32
N GLY A 148 8.51 -12.94 -3.16
CA GLY A 148 9.90 -13.04 -2.73
C GLY A 148 10.39 -11.76 -2.03
N LEU A 149 10.01 -10.58 -2.55
CA LEU A 149 10.35 -9.29 -1.96
C LEU A 149 9.75 -9.12 -0.57
N PHE A 150 8.47 -9.48 -0.37
CA PHE A 150 7.84 -9.42 0.96
C PHE A 150 8.59 -10.25 1.99
N LYS A 151 9.01 -11.47 1.63
CA LYS A 151 9.84 -12.32 2.51
C LYS A 151 11.19 -11.67 2.82
N LYS A 152 11.87 -11.13 1.79
CA LYS A 152 13.17 -10.45 1.93
C LYS A 152 13.09 -9.25 2.87
N LEU A 153 11.99 -8.48 2.82
CA LEU A 153 11.78 -7.28 3.62
C LEU A 153 11.09 -7.56 4.98
N GLY A 154 10.71 -8.81 5.27
CA GLY A 154 10.15 -9.21 6.56
C GLY A 154 8.65 -8.92 6.74
N TYR A 155 7.89 -8.78 5.65
CA TYR A 155 6.43 -8.64 5.71
C TYR A 155 5.76 -9.99 5.99
N ASN A 156 5.47 -10.24 7.27
CA ASN A 156 4.94 -11.54 7.74
C ASN A 156 3.40 -11.63 7.77
N ASN A 157 2.71 -10.50 7.59
CA ASN A 157 1.25 -10.41 7.61
C ASN A 157 0.63 -10.14 6.22
N ILE A 158 1.40 -10.38 5.15
CA ILE A 158 0.91 -10.32 3.76
C ILE A 158 0.88 -11.73 3.20
N GLU A 159 -0.27 -12.16 2.70
CA GLU A 159 -0.47 -13.41 1.99
C GLU A 159 -0.79 -13.12 0.53
N THR A 160 -0.05 -13.75 -0.38
CA THR A 160 -0.17 -13.50 -1.83
C THR A 160 -0.75 -14.72 -2.54
N ARG A 161 -1.50 -14.49 -3.61
CA ARG A 161 -1.99 -15.55 -4.50
C ARG A 161 -1.91 -15.10 -5.95
N ILE A 162 -1.38 -15.97 -6.80
CA ILE A 162 -1.39 -15.78 -8.25
C ILE A 162 -2.71 -16.34 -8.77
N ALA A 163 -3.62 -15.47 -9.17
CA ALA A 163 -4.95 -15.80 -9.64
C ALA A 163 -5.62 -14.58 -10.28
N ASP A 164 -6.72 -14.82 -10.97
CA ASP A 164 -7.62 -13.75 -11.35
C ASP A 164 -8.44 -13.27 -10.14
N GLY A 165 -8.48 -11.95 -9.95
CA GLY A 165 -9.01 -11.29 -8.75
C GLY A 165 -10.51 -10.98 -8.77
N TYR A 166 -11.24 -11.18 -9.88
CA TYR A 166 -12.65 -10.77 -9.96
C TYR A 166 -13.52 -11.48 -8.91
N ASP A 167 -13.26 -12.77 -8.71
CA ASP A 167 -13.93 -13.61 -7.72
C ASP A 167 -13.45 -13.38 -6.29
N GLY A 168 -12.49 -12.48 -6.06
CA GLY A 168 -11.88 -12.23 -4.77
C GLY A 168 -11.24 -13.48 -4.16
N TRP A 169 -11.30 -13.60 -2.83
CA TRP A 169 -10.71 -14.73 -2.10
C TRP A 169 -11.69 -15.31 -1.08
N PRO A 170 -12.68 -16.12 -1.54
CA PRO A 170 -13.75 -16.62 -0.69
C PRO A 170 -13.29 -17.38 0.56
N GLN A 171 -12.13 -18.03 0.51
CA GLN A 171 -11.56 -18.79 1.62
C GLN A 171 -11.13 -17.93 2.82
N HIS A 172 -10.83 -16.64 2.61
CA HIS A 172 -10.49 -15.70 3.70
C HIS A 172 -11.54 -14.61 3.92
N ALA A 173 -12.59 -14.60 3.09
CA ALA A 173 -13.71 -13.71 3.27
C ALA A 173 -14.47 -14.02 4.59
N PRO A 174 -15.16 -13.04 5.18
CA PRO A 174 -15.32 -11.67 4.68
C PRO A 174 -14.18 -10.72 5.13
N PHE A 175 -13.95 -9.66 4.37
CA PHE A 175 -12.91 -8.65 4.63
C PHE A 175 -13.49 -7.36 5.21
N ASP A 176 -12.75 -6.71 6.10
CA ASP A 176 -13.12 -5.40 6.64
C ASP A 176 -13.00 -4.32 5.56
N SER A 177 -12.00 -4.47 4.70
CA SER A 177 -11.74 -3.56 3.59
C SER A 177 -11.27 -4.29 2.33
N ILE A 178 -11.60 -3.73 1.17
CA ILE A 178 -11.13 -4.23 -0.14
C ILE A 178 -10.55 -3.07 -0.95
N VAL A 179 -9.38 -3.25 -1.55
CA VAL A 179 -8.78 -2.28 -2.46
C VAL A 179 -8.53 -2.94 -3.81
N VAL A 180 -8.86 -2.24 -4.88
CA VAL A 180 -8.59 -2.70 -6.25
C VAL A 180 -7.70 -1.67 -6.92
N THR A 181 -6.54 -2.09 -7.41
CA THR A 181 -5.49 -1.22 -7.98
C THR A 181 -5.43 -1.33 -9.51
N ALA A 182 -6.54 -1.73 -10.12
CA ALA A 182 -6.75 -1.77 -11.57
C ALA A 182 -8.17 -1.28 -11.90
N ALA A 183 -8.34 -0.61 -13.03
CA ALA A 183 -9.63 -0.07 -13.44
C ALA A 183 -10.53 -1.11 -14.09
N ILE A 184 -11.79 -1.15 -13.67
CA ILE A 184 -12.79 -2.08 -14.19
C ILE A 184 -14.08 -1.33 -14.59
N SER A 185 -14.83 -1.89 -15.53
CA SER A 185 -16.07 -1.30 -16.06
C SER A 185 -17.21 -1.21 -15.04
N HIS A 186 -17.19 -2.04 -14.00
CA HIS A 186 -18.23 -2.12 -12.98
C HIS A 186 -17.67 -2.65 -11.66
N ILE A 187 -18.38 -2.39 -10.56
CA ILE A 187 -18.03 -2.95 -9.25
C ILE A 187 -18.32 -4.46 -9.24
N PRO A 188 -17.33 -5.35 -9.02
CA PRO A 188 -17.57 -6.80 -9.03
C PRO A 188 -18.53 -7.23 -7.91
N PRO A 189 -19.66 -7.89 -8.24
CA PRO A 189 -20.56 -8.44 -7.23
C PRO A 189 -19.89 -9.42 -6.24
N PRO A 190 -18.93 -10.29 -6.64
CA PRO A 190 -18.22 -11.15 -5.71
C PRO A 190 -17.48 -10.38 -4.61
N LEU A 191 -16.85 -9.25 -4.94
CA LEU A 191 -16.13 -8.42 -3.96
C LEU A 191 -17.09 -7.74 -2.98
N VAL A 192 -18.24 -7.24 -3.44
CA VAL A 192 -19.29 -6.67 -2.57
C VAL A 192 -19.86 -7.72 -1.61
N LYS A 193 -19.98 -8.97 -2.06
CA LYS A 193 -20.41 -10.11 -1.22
C LYS A 193 -19.39 -10.41 -0.13
N GLN A 194 -18.10 -10.34 -0.45
CA GLN A 194 -16.99 -10.60 0.48
C GLN A 194 -16.69 -9.43 1.43
N LEU A 195 -17.22 -8.23 1.16
CA LEU A 195 -17.11 -7.10 2.08
C LEU A 195 -17.99 -7.29 3.32
N LYS A 196 -17.41 -7.11 4.52
CA LYS A 196 -18.13 -7.12 5.80
C LYS A 196 -19.16 -5.98 5.87
N LYS A 197 -20.15 -6.17 6.74
CA LYS A 197 -20.98 -5.05 7.23
C LYS A 197 -20.09 -4.05 7.98
N GLY A 198 -20.29 -2.76 7.73
CA GLY A 198 -19.39 -1.69 8.16
C GLY A 198 -18.15 -1.51 7.28
N GLY A 199 -17.92 -2.43 6.33
CA GLY A 199 -16.72 -2.45 5.51
C GLY A 199 -16.72 -1.42 4.37
N ARG A 200 -15.52 -1.15 3.86
CA ARG A 200 -15.28 -0.20 2.78
C ARG A 200 -14.51 -0.84 1.63
N MET A 201 -14.81 -0.42 0.42
CA MET A 201 -14.03 -0.79 -0.75
C MET A 201 -13.66 0.43 -1.58
N VAL A 202 -12.42 0.48 -2.05
CA VAL A 202 -11.94 1.53 -2.93
C VAL A 202 -11.52 0.89 -4.26
N ILE A 203 -12.13 1.37 -5.33
CA ILE A 203 -11.99 0.77 -6.66
C ILE A 203 -12.07 1.84 -7.77
N PRO A 204 -11.13 1.87 -8.73
CA PRO A 204 -11.27 2.67 -9.94
C PRO A 204 -12.32 2.05 -10.86
N VAL A 205 -13.38 2.82 -11.17
CA VAL A 205 -14.47 2.37 -12.04
C VAL A 205 -14.54 3.25 -13.28
N GLY A 206 -14.49 2.64 -14.45
CA GLY A 206 -14.59 3.29 -15.75
C GLY A 206 -14.40 2.29 -16.87
N THR A 207 -15.07 2.53 -18.01
CA THR A 207 -14.86 1.69 -19.20
C THR A 207 -13.58 2.11 -19.93
N GLN A 208 -13.05 1.19 -20.75
CA GLN A 208 -11.91 1.50 -21.60
C GLN A 208 -12.24 2.71 -22.49
N PHE A 209 -11.33 3.68 -22.55
CA PHE A 209 -11.48 4.95 -23.28
C PHE A 209 -12.43 5.99 -22.66
N GLN A 210 -12.98 5.75 -21.47
CA GLN A 210 -13.71 6.75 -20.69
C GLN A 210 -12.90 7.17 -19.45
N THR A 211 -13.27 8.31 -18.86
CA THR A 211 -12.73 8.74 -17.57
C THR A 211 -13.05 7.70 -16.51
N GLN A 212 -12.03 7.23 -15.82
CA GLN A 212 -12.19 6.36 -14.66
C GLN A 212 -12.32 7.24 -13.41
N TYR A 213 -13.17 6.85 -12.47
CA TYR A 213 -13.32 7.52 -11.19
C TYR A 213 -12.92 6.59 -10.07
N LEU A 214 -12.07 7.08 -9.17
CA LEU A 214 -11.86 6.41 -7.90
C LEU A 214 -13.18 6.42 -7.14
N THR A 215 -13.69 5.23 -6.81
CA THR A 215 -15.02 5.06 -6.24
C THR A 215 -14.90 4.42 -4.87
N LEU A 216 -15.50 5.08 -3.86
CA LEU A 216 -15.67 4.51 -2.53
C LEU A 216 -17.02 3.79 -2.46
N VAL A 217 -16.99 2.51 -2.13
CA VAL A 217 -18.14 1.67 -1.86
C VAL A 217 -18.19 1.39 -0.36
N GLN A 218 -19.37 1.54 0.24
CA GLN A 218 -19.58 1.31 1.67
C GLN A 218 -20.74 0.34 1.87
N LYS A 219 -20.58 -0.60 2.79
CA LYS A 219 -21.64 -1.51 3.19
C LYS A 219 -22.00 -1.23 4.64
N ASP A 220 -23.21 -0.73 4.89
CA ASP A 220 -23.61 -0.39 6.26
C ASP A 220 -23.89 -1.63 7.13
N MET A 221 -24.22 -1.40 8.40
CA MET A 221 -24.51 -2.48 9.36
C MET A 221 -25.78 -3.27 9.03
N GLN A 222 -26.69 -2.68 8.26
CA GLN A 222 -27.88 -3.34 7.74
C GLN A 222 -27.59 -4.16 6.47
N GLY A 223 -26.42 -3.95 5.85
CA GLY A 223 -25.98 -4.63 4.63
C GLY A 223 -26.33 -3.88 3.34
N LYS A 224 -26.87 -2.66 3.43
CA LYS A 224 -27.12 -1.80 2.27
C LYS A 224 -25.78 -1.29 1.74
N VAL A 225 -25.64 -1.34 0.42
CA VAL A 225 -24.44 -0.90 -0.29
C VAL A 225 -24.69 0.46 -0.92
N THR A 226 -23.79 1.39 -0.69
CA THR A 226 -23.76 2.70 -1.35
C THR A 226 -22.41 2.93 -1.99
N SER A 227 -22.36 3.78 -3.01
CA SER A 227 -21.11 4.15 -3.66
C SER A 227 -21.08 5.63 -4.00
N ARG A 228 -19.90 6.24 -3.98
CA ARG A 228 -19.67 7.60 -4.47
C ARG A 228 -18.36 7.70 -5.23
N GLN A 229 -18.35 8.51 -6.28
CA GLN A 229 -17.13 8.90 -6.98
C GLN A 229 -16.37 9.91 -6.12
N ILE A 230 -15.04 9.78 -6.08
CA ILE A 230 -14.13 10.65 -5.34
C ILE A 230 -13.52 11.67 -6.30
N LEU A 231 -12.68 11.21 -7.22
CA LEU A 231 -11.97 12.05 -8.19
C LEU A 231 -11.62 11.22 -9.44
N PRO A 232 -11.37 11.88 -10.60
CA PRO A 232 -10.91 11.19 -11.80
C PRO A 232 -9.50 10.62 -11.62
N VAL A 233 -9.28 9.40 -12.10
CA VAL A 233 -7.99 8.70 -12.02
C VAL A 233 -7.67 8.00 -13.34
N TYR A 234 -6.45 7.47 -13.45
CA TYR A 234 -6.03 6.64 -14.56
C TYR A 234 -5.22 5.45 -14.04
N PHE A 235 -5.83 4.26 -14.09
CA PHE A 235 -5.23 2.98 -13.73
C PHE A 235 -5.14 2.07 -14.95
N VAL A 236 -4.20 1.14 -14.88
CA VAL A 236 -4.12 -0.02 -15.79
C VAL A 236 -5.42 -0.82 -15.76
N PRO A 237 -5.82 -1.48 -16.86
CA PRO A 237 -7.07 -2.22 -16.91
C PRO A 237 -7.02 -3.45 -16.00
N PHE A 238 -8.14 -3.71 -15.34
CA PHE A 238 -8.42 -5.00 -14.73
C PHE A 238 -8.56 -6.05 -15.84
N THR A 239 -7.71 -7.06 -15.82
CA THR A 239 -7.69 -8.15 -16.80
C THR A 239 -8.05 -9.47 -16.13
N GLY A 240 -8.47 -10.45 -16.92
CA GLY A 240 -9.03 -11.68 -16.38
C GLY A 240 -9.83 -12.49 -17.40
N GLY A 241 -10.11 -13.73 -17.05
CA GLY A 241 -10.96 -14.66 -17.83
C GLY A 241 -12.41 -14.67 -17.37
N HIS A 242 -12.73 -13.93 -16.31
CA HIS A 242 -14.04 -13.87 -15.66
C HIS A 242 -15.09 -13.06 -16.44
#